data_AF-A0A6A5Y4J1-F1
#
_entry.id   AF-A0A6A5Y4J1-F1
#
_cell.length_a   1.000
_cell.length_b   1.000
_cell.length_c   1.000
_cell.angle_alpha   90.00
_cell.angle_beta   90.00
_cell.angle_gamma   90.00
#
_symmetry.space_group_name_H-M   'P 1'
#
loop_
_entity.id
_entity.type
_entity.pdbx_description
1 polymer ?
#
loop_
_entity_poly.entity_id
_entity_poly.type
_entity_poly.pdbx_seq_one_letter_code
_entity_poly.pdbx_strand_id
1 'polypeptide(L)'
;MSPIKVGIVGYGGSAKSFHLPFIAAIPDYEIVAILQRAEAPSDPTSVPKGSHCTVDFPNVKHHRTAESFFADSNIDFVVVATHTDTHASFATQALMAGKHVLVDKPFASSADEADQVIQLAKEKRLLLTCFQNRRYDGGFQTVRELIKKDAFGTITEAEIHYDFDRAPWLHHLTAKEYTPGSGHTFGLGTHSLDQAYAVFGRPASVTAFYRVQRGIESEVEDSFTVILQYSGAQKNLLVTVKTCVVSPMEQQLKFWIRGTKGSYIKFQQRSTCPQEEQIAQGKDPLDPDFAAESEQLCGTLTTYDEFDSSIQRFDDNSQRWVGKYPTVRGRWMQLYQDVADALNGKSELPVKADEVRDVLRLIELARESHEKGATIAWK
;
A
#
# COMPACT_ATOMS: atom_id res chain seq x y z
N MET A 1 25.34 -1.92 15.55
CA MET A 1 24.26 -1.82 16.55
C MET A 1 23.67 -3.21 16.71
N SER A 2 23.05 -3.52 17.85
CA SER A 2 22.33 -4.80 17.97
C SER A 2 21.12 -4.81 17.04
N PRO A 3 20.77 -5.95 16.42
CA PRO A 3 19.57 -6.06 15.59
C PRO A 3 18.31 -5.69 16.38
N ILE A 4 17.35 -5.08 15.69
CA ILE A 4 16.02 -4.79 16.21
C ILE A 4 15.26 -6.11 16.29
N LYS A 5 14.81 -6.48 17.50
CA LYS A 5 14.15 -7.77 17.70
C LYS A 5 12.67 -7.68 17.35
N VAL A 6 12.29 -8.42 16.31
CA VAL A 6 10.98 -8.37 15.69
C VAL A 6 10.10 -9.52 16.16
N GLY A 7 8.90 -9.17 16.60
CA GLY A 7 7.79 -10.09 16.80
C GLY A 7 6.76 -9.95 15.67
N ILE A 8 6.28 -11.06 15.12
CA ILE A 8 5.19 -11.05 14.12
C ILE A 8 3.90 -11.56 14.75
N VAL A 9 2.83 -10.79 14.62
CA VAL A 9 1.47 -11.21 15.00
C VAL A 9 0.76 -11.71 13.76
N GLY A 10 0.50 -13.02 13.71
CA GLY A 10 -0.08 -13.72 12.55
C GLY A 10 0.96 -14.46 11.71
N TYR A 11 0.51 -15.55 11.08
CA TYR A 11 1.31 -16.37 10.14
C TYR A 11 0.51 -16.72 8.88
N GLY A 12 -0.27 -15.74 8.40
CA GLY A 12 -1.13 -15.85 7.23
C GLY A 12 -0.39 -15.60 5.91
N GLY A 13 -1.17 -15.46 4.83
CA GLY A 13 -0.63 -15.11 3.50
C GLY A 13 0.15 -13.79 3.53
N SER A 14 -0.37 -12.78 4.23
CA SER A 14 0.32 -11.48 4.29
C SER A 14 1.68 -11.58 4.98
N ALA A 15 1.74 -12.16 6.18
CA ALA A 15 3.00 -12.41 6.90
C ALA A 15 4.04 -13.10 6.00
N LYS A 16 3.64 -14.18 5.31
CA LYS A 16 4.53 -15.00 4.48
C LYS A 16 4.96 -14.33 3.18
N SER A 17 4.12 -13.51 2.56
CA SER A 17 4.42 -12.90 1.26
C SER A 17 4.99 -11.49 1.39
N PHE A 18 4.51 -10.69 2.33
CA PHE A 18 4.77 -9.24 2.36
C PHE A 18 5.64 -8.77 3.53
N HIS A 19 5.82 -9.58 4.57
CA HIS A 19 6.58 -9.18 5.76
C HIS A 19 7.83 -10.02 5.95
N LEU A 20 7.69 -11.32 6.20
CA LEU A 20 8.79 -12.22 6.56
C LEU A 20 9.94 -12.22 5.56
N PRO A 21 9.72 -12.32 4.22
CA PRO A 21 10.84 -12.33 3.26
C PRO A 21 11.68 -11.05 3.29
N PHE A 22 11.03 -9.90 3.50
CA PHE A 22 11.70 -8.60 3.49
C PHE A 22 12.41 -8.32 4.81
N ILE A 23 11.81 -8.68 5.94
CA ILE A 23 12.42 -8.51 7.27
C ILE A 23 13.64 -9.43 7.40
N ALA A 24 13.52 -10.70 6.99
CA ALA A 24 14.62 -11.66 7.08
C ALA A 24 15.82 -11.31 6.18
N ALA A 25 15.58 -10.53 5.13
CA ALA A 25 16.62 -10.07 4.21
C ALA A 25 17.43 -8.86 4.72
N ILE A 26 16.98 -8.18 5.78
CA ILE A 26 17.60 -6.95 6.29
C ILE A 26 18.41 -7.28 7.56
N PRO A 27 19.75 -7.07 7.57
CA PRO A 27 20.59 -7.38 8.72
C PRO A 27 20.28 -6.59 9.99
N ASP A 28 19.59 -5.45 9.87
CA ASP A 28 19.17 -4.63 11.01
C ASP A 28 18.05 -5.27 11.83
N TYR A 29 17.45 -6.37 11.36
CA TYR A 29 16.36 -7.07 12.04
C TYR A 29 16.73 -8.50 12.43
N GLU A 30 16.20 -8.93 13.57
CA GLU A 30 16.21 -10.32 14.01
C GLU A 30 14.78 -10.74 14.34
N ILE A 31 14.22 -11.71 13.62
CA ILE A 31 12.89 -12.24 13.96
C ILE A 31 13.04 -13.16 15.18
N VAL A 32 12.45 -12.78 16.31
CA VAL A 32 12.63 -13.50 17.58
C VAL A 32 11.36 -14.22 18.05
N ALA A 33 10.18 -13.78 17.61
CA ALA A 33 8.92 -14.36 18.03
C ALA A 33 7.84 -14.30 16.94
N ILE A 34 6.97 -15.32 16.89
CA ILE A 34 5.78 -15.33 16.05
C ILE A 34 4.57 -15.78 16.88
N LEU A 35 3.51 -14.97 16.88
CA LEU A 35 2.20 -15.34 17.42
C LEU A 35 1.39 -16.05 16.34
N GLN A 36 1.26 -17.37 16.48
CA GLN A 36 0.40 -18.22 15.67
C GLN A 36 -0.50 -19.05 16.59
N ARG A 37 -1.81 -18.86 16.52
CA ARG A 37 -2.77 -19.56 17.40
C ARG A 37 -2.74 -21.09 17.23
N ALA A 38 -2.45 -21.55 16.01
CA ALA A 38 -2.37 -22.96 15.68
C ALA A 38 -1.32 -23.66 16.57
N GLU A 39 -1.61 -24.90 16.91
CA GLU A 39 -0.65 -25.73 17.62
C GLU A 39 0.50 -26.11 16.69
N ALA A 40 1.72 -26.13 17.23
CA ALA A 40 2.86 -26.58 16.47
C ALA A 40 2.67 -28.06 16.09
N PRO A 41 3.04 -28.46 14.86
CA PRO A 41 3.03 -29.87 14.48
C PRO A 41 3.95 -30.65 15.41
N SER A 42 3.54 -31.87 15.79
CA SER A 42 4.34 -32.75 16.65
C SER A 42 5.68 -33.12 16.00
N ASP A 43 5.70 -33.24 14.67
CA ASP A 43 6.91 -33.41 13.86
C ASP A 43 6.95 -32.35 12.74
N PRO A 44 7.77 -31.29 12.88
CA PRO A 44 7.91 -30.25 11.86
C PRO A 44 8.40 -30.75 10.49
N THR A 45 9.07 -31.91 10.44
CA THR A 45 9.58 -32.48 9.18
C THR A 45 8.50 -33.20 8.38
N SER A 46 7.36 -33.51 9.03
CA SER A 46 6.23 -34.23 8.44
C SER A 46 5.23 -33.34 7.71
N VAL A 47 5.37 -32.01 7.81
CA VAL A 47 4.45 -31.03 7.23
C VAL A 47 5.15 -30.13 6.21
N PRO A 48 4.44 -29.61 5.19
CA PRO A 48 5.06 -28.79 4.15
C PRO A 48 5.51 -27.43 4.69
N LYS A 49 6.56 -26.86 4.07
CA LYS A 49 6.97 -25.47 4.29
C LYS A 49 5.81 -24.50 4.08
N GLY A 50 5.77 -23.42 4.85
CA GLY A 50 4.69 -22.43 4.83
C GLY A 50 3.45 -22.83 5.63
N SER A 51 3.41 -24.01 6.24
CA SER A 51 2.26 -24.49 7.03
C SER A 51 2.24 -23.94 8.45
N HIS A 52 3.40 -23.79 9.09
CA HIS A 52 3.52 -23.35 10.47
C HIS A 52 4.86 -22.63 10.70
N CYS A 53 4.87 -21.62 11.57
CA CYS A 53 6.06 -20.83 11.86
C CYS A 53 7.24 -21.66 12.37
N THR A 54 7.00 -22.69 13.20
CA THR A 54 8.04 -23.58 13.72
C THR A 54 8.69 -24.47 12.65
N VAL A 55 8.05 -24.63 11.49
CA VAL A 55 8.60 -25.39 10.35
C VAL A 55 9.56 -24.51 9.55
N ASP A 56 9.17 -23.26 9.32
CA ASP A 56 9.92 -22.33 8.48
C ASP A 56 10.98 -21.56 9.28
N PHE A 57 10.73 -21.34 10.57
CA PHE A 57 11.56 -20.59 11.52
C PHE A 57 11.75 -21.38 12.83
N PRO A 58 12.47 -22.51 12.82
CA PRO A 58 12.57 -23.42 13.98
C PRO A 58 13.24 -22.80 15.21
N ASN A 59 14.06 -21.75 15.02
CA ASN A 59 14.75 -21.05 16.09
C ASN A 59 13.96 -19.85 16.65
N VAL A 60 12.80 -19.53 16.07
CA VAL A 60 11.96 -18.41 16.46
C VAL A 60 10.93 -18.87 17.47
N LYS A 61 10.73 -18.09 18.54
CA LYS A 61 9.82 -18.46 19.61
C LYS A 61 8.36 -18.42 19.13
N HIS A 62 7.69 -19.56 19.20
CA HIS A 62 6.27 -19.67 18.90
C HIS A 62 5.42 -19.30 20.13
N HIS A 63 4.55 -18.32 19.96
CA HIS A 63 3.52 -17.97 20.93
C HIS A 63 2.14 -18.37 20.43
N ARG A 64 1.30 -18.92 21.32
CA ARG A 64 -0.10 -19.26 21.03
C ARG A 64 -1.11 -18.23 21.52
N THR A 65 -0.72 -17.42 22.51
CA THR A 65 -1.59 -16.41 23.12
C THR A 65 -0.97 -15.02 23.01
N ALA A 66 -1.83 -14.02 22.82
CA ALA A 66 -1.44 -12.62 22.78
C ALA A 66 -0.75 -12.18 24.08
N GLU A 67 -1.28 -12.60 25.23
CA GLU A 67 -0.70 -12.32 26.55
C GLU A 67 0.76 -12.77 26.64
N SER A 68 1.05 -14.03 26.28
CA SER A 68 2.43 -14.54 26.34
C SER A 68 3.37 -13.83 25.37
N PHE A 69 2.85 -13.42 24.19
CA PHE A 69 3.64 -12.74 23.17
C PHE A 69 3.98 -11.31 23.59
N PHE A 70 3.00 -10.54 24.07
CA PHE A 70 3.23 -9.15 24.48
C PHE A 70 4.00 -9.04 25.80
N ALA A 71 3.94 -10.06 26.67
CA ALA A 71 4.80 -10.16 27.85
C ALA A 71 6.27 -10.48 27.55
N ASP A 72 6.61 -10.86 26.30
CA ASP A 72 7.98 -11.19 25.94
C ASP A 72 8.86 -9.92 25.87
N SER A 73 9.77 -9.78 26.83
CA SER A 73 10.71 -8.66 26.92
C SER A 73 11.80 -8.69 25.84
N ASN A 74 11.89 -9.77 25.05
CA ASN A 74 12.82 -9.90 23.94
C ASN A 74 12.32 -9.23 22.65
N ILE A 75 11.08 -8.74 22.61
CA ILE A 75 10.50 -8.11 21.41
C ILE A 75 10.52 -6.57 21.55
N ASP A 76 11.20 -5.90 20.62
CA ASP A 76 11.30 -4.43 20.54
C ASP A 76 10.25 -3.85 19.57
N PHE A 77 10.02 -4.54 18.46
CA PHE A 77 9.19 -4.09 17.34
C PHE A 77 8.20 -5.20 16.93
N VAL A 78 6.94 -4.83 16.75
CA VAL A 78 5.84 -5.74 16.40
C VAL A 78 5.32 -5.42 15.01
N VAL A 79 5.20 -6.45 14.17
CA VAL A 79 4.47 -6.40 12.90
C VAL A 79 3.14 -7.11 13.07
N VAL A 80 2.04 -6.38 12.90
CA VAL A 80 0.68 -6.93 12.95
C VAL A 80 0.22 -7.27 11.54
N ALA A 81 0.19 -8.56 11.20
CA ALA A 81 -0.15 -9.10 9.88
C ALA A 81 -1.33 -10.11 9.99
N THR A 82 -2.33 -9.75 10.79
CA THR A 82 -3.55 -10.53 11.01
C THR A 82 -4.67 -10.09 10.07
N HIS A 83 -5.92 -10.46 10.39
CA HIS A 83 -7.08 -9.95 9.68
C HIS A 83 -7.42 -8.55 10.21
N THR A 84 -7.94 -7.67 9.33
CA THR A 84 -8.11 -6.23 9.57
C THR A 84 -8.88 -5.91 10.85
N ASP A 85 -9.90 -6.70 11.18
CA ASP A 85 -10.74 -6.56 12.39
C ASP A 85 -9.96 -6.66 13.71
N THR A 86 -8.74 -7.18 13.68
CA THR A 86 -7.87 -7.34 14.86
C THR A 86 -6.71 -6.35 14.89
N HIS A 87 -6.49 -5.57 13.83
CA HIS A 87 -5.30 -4.72 13.67
C HIS A 87 -5.14 -3.71 14.81
N ALA A 88 -6.16 -2.87 15.04
CA ALA A 88 -6.12 -1.84 16.06
C ALA A 88 -6.00 -2.42 17.48
N SER A 89 -6.67 -3.54 17.75
CA SER A 89 -6.59 -4.24 19.04
C SER A 89 -5.17 -4.77 19.30
N PHE A 90 -4.54 -5.43 18.33
CA PHE A 90 -3.17 -5.91 18.49
C PHE A 90 -2.14 -4.78 18.52
N ALA A 91 -2.33 -3.72 17.73
CA ALA A 91 -1.49 -2.54 17.80
C ALA A 91 -1.55 -1.87 19.18
N THR A 92 -2.76 -1.72 19.74
CA THR A 92 -2.99 -1.20 21.10
C THR A 92 -2.27 -2.05 22.14
N GLN A 93 -2.40 -3.38 22.08
CA GLN A 93 -1.71 -4.29 23.01
C GLN A 93 -0.19 -4.18 22.92
N ALA A 94 0.36 -4.09 21.70
CA ALA A 94 1.80 -3.91 21.50
C ALA A 94 2.30 -2.58 22.07
N LEU A 95 1.61 -1.47 21.81
CA LEU A 95 1.95 -0.15 22.35
C LEU A 95 1.85 -0.11 23.87
N MET A 96 0.82 -0.74 24.45
CA MET A 96 0.66 -0.87 25.91
C MET A 96 1.80 -1.66 26.55
N ALA A 97 2.33 -2.66 25.84
CA ALA A 97 3.50 -3.44 26.23
C ALA A 97 4.85 -2.74 25.97
N GLY A 98 4.84 -1.47 25.55
CA GLY A 98 6.06 -0.69 25.33
C GLY A 98 6.79 -0.99 24.01
N LYS A 99 6.10 -1.58 23.02
CA LYS A 99 6.70 -2.05 21.77
C LYS A 99 6.37 -1.11 20.61
N HIS A 100 7.33 -0.92 19.71
CA HIS A 100 7.10 -0.22 18.43
C HIS A 100 6.22 -1.06 17.51
N VAL A 101 5.46 -0.42 16.60
CA VAL A 101 4.45 -1.14 15.81
C VAL A 101 4.45 -0.75 14.33
N LEU A 102 4.40 -1.75 13.46
CA LEU A 102 3.95 -1.63 12.08
C LEU A 102 2.70 -2.50 11.91
N VAL A 103 1.65 -1.91 11.37
CA VAL A 103 0.38 -2.60 11.13
C VAL A 103 0.19 -2.81 9.63
N ASP A 104 -0.24 -4.00 9.22
CA ASP A 104 -0.61 -4.24 7.84
C ASP A 104 -1.84 -3.41 7.43
N LYS A 105 -2.03 -3.20 6.14
CA LYS A 105 -3.15 -2.42 5.61
C LYS A 105 -4.41 -3.30 5.47
N PRO A 106 -5.62 -2.73 5.62
CA PRO A 106 -5.93 -1.40 6.14
C PRO A 106 -5.53 -1.28 7.63
N PHE A 107 -5.10 -0.08 8.05
CA PHE A 107 -4.59 0.13 9.40
C PHE A 107 -5.61 -0.19 10.50
N ALA A 108 -6.87 0.19 10.28
CA ALA A 108 -8.00 -0.03 11.17
C ALA A 108 -9.29 -0.10 10.35
N SER A 109 -10.41 -0.42 11.00
CA SER A 109 -11.71 -0.52 10.32
C SER A 109 -12.39 0.85 10.14
N SER A 110 -11.93 1.87 10.88
CA SER A 110 -12.38 3.27 10.76
C SER A 110 -11.25 4.25 11.05
N ALA A 111 -11.43 5.51 10.64
CA ALA A 111 -10.53 6.60 10.97
C ALA A 111 -10.48 6.88 12.48
N ASP A 112 -11.62 6.77 13.17
CA ASP A 112 -11.71 6.98 14.62
C ASP A 112 -10.91 5.93 15.42
N GLU A 113 -10.99 4.66 15.01
CA GLU A 113 -10.21 3.58 15.62
C GLU A 113 -8.71 3.79 15.39
N ALA A 114 -8.32 4.18 14.17
CA ALA A 114 -6.95 4.56 13.85
C ALA A 114 -6.44 5.73 14.72
N ASP A 115 -7.26 6.77 14.93
CA ASP A 115 -6.90 7.92 15.75
C ASP A 115 -6.62 7.55 17.21
N GLN A 116 -7.41 6.64 17.79
CA GLN A 116 -7.19 6.15 19.16
C GLN A 116 -5.83 5.47 19.31
N VAL A 117 -5.46 4.62 18.35
CA VAL A 117 -4.16 3.92 18.35
C VAL A 117 -3.01 4.91 18.15
N ILE A 118 -3.18 5.89 17.27
CA ILE A 118 -2.18 6.95 17.02
C ILE A 118 -1.95 7.79 18.26
N GLN A 119 -3.02 8.19 18.94
CA GLN A 119 -2.94 8.98 20.17
C GLN A 119 -2.19 8.20 21.27
N LEU A 120 -2.50 6.91 21.43
CA LEU A 120 -1.77 6.05 22.35
C LEU A 120 -0.27 5.94 22.02
N ALA A 121 0.08 5.80 20.74
CA ALA A 121 1.47 5.73 20.31
C ALA A 121 2.23 7.03 20.66
N LYS A 122 1.59 8.19 20.45
CA LYS A 122 2.13 9.51 20.82
C LYS A 122 2.33 9.62 22.34
N GLU A 123 1.36 9.20 23.14
CA GLU A 123 1.44 9.20 24.62
C GLU A 123 2.57 8.31 25.14
N LYS A 124 2.74 7.12 24.53
CA LYS A 124 3.80 6.17 24.88
C LYS A 124 5.17 6.53 24.28
N ARG A 125 5.22 7.51 23.37
CA ARG A 125 6.42 7.89 22.59
C ARG A 125 7.00 6.70 21.81
N LEU A 126 6.11 5.88 21.26
CA LEU A 126 6.48 4.72 20.46
C LEU A 126 6.20 5.00 18.99
N LEU A 127 7.14 4.57 18.14
CA LEU A 127 6.95 4.51 16.69
C LEU A 127 5.73 3.64 16.32
N LEU A 128 4.85 4.21 15.50
CA LEU A 128 3.71 3.55 14.88
C LEU A 128 3.68 3.89 13.40
N THR A 129 3.59 2.88 12.54
CA THR A 129 3.43 3.05 11.09
C THR A 129 2.52 1.98 10.49
N CYS A 130 2.20 2.12 9.21
CA CYS A 130 1.38 1.17 8.45
C CYS A 130 2.16 0.67 7.24
N PHE A 131 1.86 -0.56 6.81
CA PHE A 131 2.46 -1.19 5.64
C PHE A 131 1.88 -0.66 4.31
N GLN A 132 2.05 0.63 4.04
CA GLN A 132 1.73 1.26 2.74
C GLN A 132 2.84 0.99 1.71
N ASN A 133 3.10 -0.29 1.43
CA ASN A 133 4.18 -0.73 0.56
C ASN A 133 4.07 -0.21 -0.89
N ARG A 134 2.87 0.10 -1.38
CA ARG A 134 2.68 0.66 -2.72
C ARG A 134 3.22 2.08 -2.90
N ARG A 135 3.60 2.77 -1.82
CA ARG A 135 4.45 3.96 -1.92
C ARG A 135 5.85 3.66 -2.47
N TYR A 136 6.26 2.39 -2.49
CA TYR A 136 7.56 1.91 -2.98
C TYR A 136 7.43 1.11 -4.28
N ASP A 137 6.27 1.16 -4.93
CA ASP A 137 6.09 0.61 -6.28
C ASP A 137 6.86 1.45 -7.30
N GLY A 138 7.51 0.78 -8.25
CA GLY A 138 8.37 1.45 -9.22
C GLY A 138 7.65 2.52 -10.05
N GLY A 139 6.41 2.23 -10.49
CA GLY A 139 5.59 3.21 -11.20
C GLY A 139 5.29 4.45 -10.36
N PHE A 140 5.00 4.29 -9.07
CA PHE A 140 4.71 5.42 -8.19
C PHE A 140 5.98 6.22 -7.85
N GLN A 141 7.11 5.53 -7.63
CA GLN A 141 8.41 6.17 -7.44
C GLN A 141 8.82 6.97 -8.69
N THR A 142 8.51 6.46 -9.88
CA THR A 142 8.71 7.19 -11.15
C THR A 142 7.89 8.47 -11.22
N VAL A 143 6.61 8.41 -10.82
CA VAL A 143 5.75 9.60 -10.72
C VAL A 143 6.36 10.62 -9.75
N ARG A 144 6.77 10.19 -8.55
CA ARG A 144 7.41 11.08 -7.56
C ARG A 144 8.69 11.70 -8.09
N GLU A 145 9.49 10.95 -8.81
CA GLU A 145 10.72 11.44 -9.44
C GLU A 145 10.42 12.51 -10.50
N LEU A 146 9.45 12.26 -11.39
CA LEU A 146 9.05 13.20 -12.43
C LEU A 146 8.48 14.50 -11.84
N ILE A 147 7.71 14.40 -10.75
CA ILE A 147 7.23 15.58 -10.00
C ILE A 147 8.40 16.36 -9.42
N LYS A 148 9.34 15.66 -8.75
CA LYS A 148 10.53 16.28 -8.15
C LYS A 148 11.42 16.98 -9.18
N LYS A 149 11.50 16.45 -10.39
CA LYS A 149 12.26 17.02 -11.51
C LYS A 149 11.46 18.08 -12.30
N ASP A 150 10.28 18.47 -11.86
CA ASP A 150 9.42 19.49 -12.50
C ASP A 150 9.02 19.16 -13.95
N ALA A 151 8.82 17.87 -14.26
CA ALA A 151 8.41 17.41 -15.59
C ALA A 151 7.02 17.91 -16.01
N PHE A 152 6.17 18.20 -15.05
CA PHE A 152 4.75 18.55 -15.28
C PHE A 152 4.46 20.04 -15.15
N GLY A 153 5.32 20.83 -14.51
CA GLY A 153 4.95 22.16 -14.03
C GLY A 153 3.78 22.06 -13.05
N THR A 154 2.74 22.88 -13.27
CA THR A 154 1.52 22.79 -12.47
C THR A 154 0.67 21.62 -12.97
N ILE A 155 0.49 20.60 -12.13
CA ILE A 155 -0.39 19.47 -12.41
C ILE A 155 -1.84 19.95 -12.34
N THR A 156 -2.61 19.71 -13.41
CA THR A 156 -4.03 20.05 -13.51
C THR A 156 -4.90 18.81 -13.35
N GLU A 157 -4.36 17.64 -13.67
CA GLU A 157 -5.13 16.39 -13.61
C GLU A 157 -4.24 15.18 -13.31
N ALA A 158 -4.74 14.28 -12.49
CA ALA A 158 -4.11 12.99 -12.26
C ALA A 158 -5.16 11.88 -12.12
N GLU A 159 -4.91 10.76 -12.79
CA GLU A 159 -5.71 9.55 -12.67
C GLU A 159 -4.84 8.42 -12.14
N ILE A 160 -5.31 7.76 -11.08
CA ILE A 160 -4.64 6.62 -10.45
C ILE A 160 -5.57 5.43 -10.51
N HIS A 161 -5.11 4.38 -11.16
CA HIS A 161 -5.93 3.21 -11.47
C HIS A 161 -5.48 1.97 -10.71
N TYR A 162 -6.43 1.08 -10.47
CA TYR A 162 -6.19 -0.28 -10.00
C TYR A 162 -7.22 -1.19 -10.68
N ASP A 163 -7.06 -1.37 -11.99
CA ASP A 163 -8.01 -2.10 -12.84
C ASP A 163 -7.51 -3.53 -13.11
N PHE A 164 -8.42 -4.49 -13.19
CA PHE A 164 -8.13 -5.88 -13.55
C PHE A 164 -9.36 -6.56 -14.14
N ASP A 165 -9.17 -7.58 -14.98
CA ASP A 165 -10.28 -8.32 -15.55
C ASP A 165 -10.66 -9.53 -14.71
N ARG A 166 -11.88 -9.52 -14.16
CA ARG A 166 -12.64 -10.69 -13.68
C ARG A 166 -11.79 -11.70 -12.92
N ALA A 167 -10.98 -11.23 -11.97
CA ALA A 167 -10.05 -12.12 -11.28
C ALA A 167 -10.81 -13.27 -10.57
N PRO A 168 -10.34 -14.53 -10.65
CA PRO A 168 -11.10 -15.69 -10.18
C PRO A 168 -11.52 -15.61 -8.69
N TRP A 169 -10.70 -14.97 -7.86
CA TRP A 169 -10.98 -14.83 -6.43
C TRP A 169 -12.19 -13.94 -6.12
N LEU A 170 -12.64 -13.09 -7.06
CA LEU A 170 -13.86 -12.30 -6.91
C LEU A 170 -15.11 -13.17 -6.72
N HIS A 171 -15.12 -14.39 -7.26
CA HIS A 171 -16.25 -15.31 -7.13
C HIS A 171 -16.50 -15.75 -5.68
N HIS A 172 -15.52 -15.60 -4.78
CA HIS A 172 -15.66 -15.90 -3.36
C HIS A 172 -16.28 -14.75 -2.56
N LEU A 173 -16.45 -13.56 -3.16
CA LEU A 173 -16.96 -12.36 -2.50
C LEU A 173 -18.48 -12.23 -2.68
N THR A 174 -19.21 -12.93 -1.83
CA THR A 174 -20.68 -13.09 -1.89
C THR A 174 -21.46 -12.26 -0.87
N ALA A 175 -20.77 -11.43 -0.07
CA ALA A 175 -21.41 -10.56 0.92
C ALA A 175 -22.43 -9.63 0.25
N LYS A 176 -23.64 -9.57 0.81
CA LYS A 176 -24.74 -8.74 0.29
C LYS A 176 -24.81 -7.39 1.00
N GLU A 177 -24.75 -7.40 2.32
CA GLU A 177 -24.87 -6.19 3.15
C GLU A 177 -23.50 -5.55 3.36
N TYR A 178 -23.47 -4.22 3.35
CA TYR A 178 -22.26 -3.47 3.66
C TYR A 178 -21.94 -3.50 5.16
N THR A 179 -20.68 -3.76 5.49
CA THR A 179 -20.13 -3.52 6.83
C THR A 179 -18.94 -2.55 6.76
N PRO A 180 -18.74 -1.66 7.74
CA PRO A 180 -17.54 -0.83 7.82
C PRO A 180 -16.26 -1.66 7.67
N GLY A 181 -15.31 -1.18 6.86
CA GLY A 181 -14.09 -1.93 6.53
C GLY A 181 -14.22 -2.90 5.34
N SER A 182 -15.43 -3.13 4.81
CA SER A 182 -15.68 -3.98 3.65
C SER A 182 -15.61 -3.24 2.31
N GLY A 183 -15.47 -3.99 1.21
CA GLY A 183 -15.49 -3.46 -0.15
C GLY A 183 -14.10 -3.21 -0.75
N HIS A 184 -14.06 -3.07 -2.08
CA HIS A 184 -12.78 -2.88 -2.77
C HIS A 184 -12.20 -1.49 -2.57
N THR A 185 -13.00 -0.50 -2.16
CA THR A 185 -12.46 0.79 -1.74
C THR A 185 -11.59 0.64 -0.49
N PHE A 186 -11.97 -0.23 0.45
CA PHE A 186 -11.11 -0.61 1.58
C PHE A 186 -9.97 -1.56 1.17
N GLY A 187 -10.27 -2.63 0.43
CA GLY A 187 -9.28 -3.66 0.10
C GLY A 187 -8.16 -3.22 -0.83
N LEU A 188 -8.52 -2.45 -1.87
CA LEU A 188 -7.62 -1.98 -2.94
C LEU A 188 -7.50 -0.46 -2.99
N GLY A 189 -8.60 0.26 -2.76
CA GLY A 189 -8.63 1.72 -2.79
C GLY A 189 -7.73 2.36 -1.74
N THR A 190 -7.53 1.71 -0.59
CA THR A 190 -6.54 2.12 0.43
C THR A 190 -5.14 2.37 -0.16
N HIS A 191 -4.75 1.62 -1.19
CA HIS A 191 -3.47 1.83 -1.85
C HIS A 191 -3.47 3.03 -2.79
N SER A 192 -4.43 3.09 -3.73
CA SER A 192 -4.46 4.12 -4.76
C SER A 192 -4.85 5.49 -4.20
N LEU A 193 -5.71 5.51 -3.17
CA LEU A 193 -6.05 6.72 -2.42
C LEU A 193 -4.87 7.18 -1.56
N ASP A 194 -4.09 6.27 -0.97
CA ASP A 194 -2.85 6.63 -0.28
C ASP A 194 -1.81 7.22 -1.24
N GLN A 195 -1.67 6.66 -2.45
CA GLN A 195 -0.80 7.24 -3.49
C GLN A 195 -1.23 8.66 -3.88
N ALA A 196 -2.54 8.90 -4.05
CA ALA A 196 -3.06 10.24 -4.29
C ALA A 196 -2.76 11.19 -3.11
N TYR A 197 -3.07 10.75 -1.90
CA TYR A 197 -2.86 11.54 -0.68
C TYR A 197 -1.37 11.87 -0.46
N ALA A 198 -0.48 10.91 -0.66
CA ALA A 198 0.96 11.08 -0.47
C ALA A 198 1.60 12.06 -1.47
N VAL A 199 1.00 12.28 -2.63
CA VAL A 199 1.51 13.21 -3.65
C VAL A 199 0.82 14.58 -3.56
N PHE A 200 -0.50 14.60 -3.43
CA PHE A 200 -1.30 15.82 -3.56
C PHE A 200 -1.78 16.36 -2.21
N GLY A 201 -1.66 15.56 -1.15
CA GLY A 201 -2.12 15.90 0.19
C GLY A 201 -3.62 15.72 0.36
N ARG A 202 -4.14 16.39 1.40
CA ARG A 202 -5.55 16.33 1.78
C ARG A 202 -6.43 17.09 0.76
N PRO A 203 -7.47 16.45 0.18
CA PRO A 203 -8.42 17.16 -0.67
C PRO A 203 -9.38 18.02 0.14
N ALA A 204 -9.96 19.03 -0.50
CA ALA A 204 -11.00 19.88 0.09
C ALA A 204 -12.38 19.23 0.06
N SER A 205 -12.66 18.40 -0.95
CA SER A 205 -13.91 17.65 -1.05
C SER A 205 -13.78 16.39 -1.91
N VAL A 206 -14.76 15.50 -1.76
CA VAL A 206 -14.78 14.15 -2.34
C VAL A 206 -16.12 13.92 -3.02
N THR A 207 -16.09 13.38 -4.24
CA THR A 207 -17.27 12.87 -4.94
C THR A 207 -17.01 11.43 -5.36
N ALA A 208 -17.88 10.49 -5.01
CA ALA A 208 -17.61 9.08 -5.28
C ALA A 208 -18.81 8.33 -5.88
N PHE A 209 -18.48 7.32 -6.69
CA PHE A 209 -19.42 6.43 -7.34
C PHE A 209 -18.98 4.99 -7.16
N TYR A 210 -19.80 4.19 -6.49
CA TYR A 210 -19.56 2.77 -6.31
C TYR A 210 -20.43 1.92 -7.22
N ARG A 211 -19.90 0.77 -7.65
CA ARG A 211 -20.57 -0.21 -8.51
C ARG A 211 -20.23 -1.63 -8.06
N VAL A 212 -21.16 -2.52 -8.35
CA VAL A 212 -20.95 -3.97 -8.30
C VAL A 212 -21.01 -4.49 -9.73
N GLN A 213 -19.85 -4.88 -10.25
CA GLN A 213 -19.68 -5.32 -11.64
C GLN A 213 -19.41 -6.82 -11.75
N ARG A 214 -19.24 -7.53 -10.63
CA ARG A 214 -19.03 -9.00 -10.61
C ARG A 214 -20.29 -9.84 -10.92
N GLY A 215 -21.43 -9.20 -11.21
CA GLY A 215 -22.66 -9.87 -11.67
C GLY A 215 -23.53 -10.45 -10.56
N ILE A 216 -23.44 -9.92 -9.33
CA ILE A 216 -24.33 -10.27 -8.22
C ILE A 216 -25.01 -9.02 -7.64
N GLU A 217 -26.12 -9.21 -6.94
CA GLU A 217 -26.72 -8.16 -6.12
C GLU A 217 -25.97 -8.04 -4.79
N SER A 218 -25.39 -6.87 -4.51
CA SER A 218 -24.61 -6.59 -3.31
C SER A 218 -24.49 -5.07 -3.09
N GLU A 219 -24.44 -4.66 -1.83
CA GLU A 219 -24.09 -3.30 -1.39
C GLU A 219 -22.57 -3.11 -1.26
N VAL A 220 -21.81 -4.21 -1.29
CA VAL A 220 -20.35 -4.23 -1.18
C VAL A 220 -19.75 -4.06 -2.57
N GLU A 221 -19.18 -2.89 -2.82
CA GLU A 221 -18.62 -2.50 -4.10
C GLU A 221 -17.38 -3.30 -4.48
N ASP A 222 -17.25 -3.57 -5.78
CA ASP A 222 -16.02 -4.10 -6.38
C ASP A 222 -15.31 -3.08 -7.27
N SER A 223 -16.03 -2.07 -7.74
CA SER A 223 -15.53 -1.04 -8.63
C SER A 223 -15.93 0.32 -8.10
N PHE A 224 -15.02 1.30 -8.20
CA PHE A 224 -15.25 2.65 -7.71
C PHE A 224 -14.59 3.69 -8.61
N THR A 225 -15.18 4.88 -8.59
CA THR A 225 -14.54 6.12 -9.05
C THR A 225 -14.66 7.14 -7.93
N VAL A 226 -13.53 7.65 -7.45
CA VAL A 226 -13.44 8.70 -6.44
C VAL A 226 -12.76 9.92 -7.04
N ILE A 227 -13.43 11.07 -7.01
CA ILE A 227 -12.95 12.35 -7.50
C ILE A 227 -12.58 13.20 -6.29
N LEU A 228 -11.32 13.62 -6.24
CA LEU A 228 -10.76 14.47 -5.21
C LEU A 228 -10.59 15.88 -5.76
N GLN A 229 -11.18 16.85 -5.06
CA GLN A 229 -11.13 18.25 -5.42
C GLN A 229 -10.30 19.01 -4.39
N TYR A 230 -9.49 19.95 -4.85
CA TYR A 230 -8.57 20.73 -4.01
C TYR A 230 -8.96 22.20 -3.99
N SER A 231 -8.38 22.95 -3.05
CA SER A 231 -8.66 24.38 -2.88
C SER A 231 -7.35 25.19 -2.79
N GLY A 232 -7.46 26.51 -2.67
CA GLY A 232 -6.30 27.40 -2.59
C GLY A 232 -5.42 27.35 -3.84
N ALA A 233 -4.11 27.16 -3.65
CA ALA A 233 -3.14 27.10 -4.74
C ALA A 233 -3.37 25.92 -5.70
N GLN A 234 -4.04 24.84 -5.24
CA GLN A 234 -4.32 23.64 -6.02
C GLN A 234 -5.75 23.61 -6.59
N LYS A 235 -6.49 24.73 -6.61
CA LYS A 235 -7.91 24.78 -7.04
C LYS A 235 -8.21 24.24 -8.45
N ASN A 236 -7.20 24.17 -9.32
CA ASN A 236 -7.33 23.66 -10.69
C ASN A 236 -6.97 22.18 -10.81
N LEU A 237 -6.49 21.54 -9.73
CA LEU A 237 -6.12 20.13 -9.69
C LEU A 237 -7.39 19.29 -9.49
N LEU A 238 -7.60 18.34 -10.39
CA LEU A 238 -8.60 17.29 -10.26
C LEU A 238 -7.90 15.93 -10.22
N VAL A 239 -8.14 15.15 -9.16
CA VAL A 239 -7.56 13.80 -9.05
C VAL A 239 -8.67 12.76 -9.08
N THR A 240 -8.57 11.79 -9.99
CA THR A 240 -9.50 10.67 -10.10
C THR A 240 -8.80 9.40 -9.67
N VAL A 241 -9.35 8.69 -8.70
CA VAL A 241 -8.89 7.36 -8.28
C VAL A 241 -9.93 6.35 -8.67
N LYS A 242 -9.53 5.33 -9.43
CA LYS A 242 -10.48 4.40 -10.07
C LYS A 242 -10.05 2.94 -9.96
N THR A 243 -11.04 2.08 -9.76
CA THR A 243 -10.92 0.63 -9.87
C THR A 243 -12.10 0.10 -10.66
N CYS A 244 -11.81 -0.70 -11.68
CA CYS A 244 -12.75 -1.42 -12.51
C CYS A 244 -12.34 -2.90 -12.56
N VAL A 245 -13.25 -3.80 -12.17
CA VAL A 245 -12.99 -5.26 -12.18
C VAL A 245 -13.39 -5.95 -13.49
N VAL A 246 -13.84 -5.18 -14.47
CA VAL A 246 -14.16 -5.63 -15.82
C VAL A 246 -13.34 -4.81 -16.79
N SER A 247 -12.22 -5.36 -17.25
CA SER A 247 -11.24 -4.62 -18.06
C SER A 247 -10.46 -5.58 -18.96
N PRO A 248 -10.97 -5.93 -20.15
CA PRO A 248 -10.34 -6.89 -21.06
C PRO A 248 -9.06 -6.32 -21.74
N MET A 249 -8.50 -5.23 -21.22
CA MET A 249 -7.27 -4.64 -21.73
C MET A 249 -6.08 -5.58 -21.50
N GLU A 250 -5.24 -5.71 -22.53
CA GLU A 250 -3.97 -6.45 -22.41
C GLU A 250 -3.02 -5.82 -21.39
N GLN A 251 -3.00 -4.49 -21.32
CA GLN A 251 -2.25 -3.72 -20.33
C GLN A 251 -3.20 -2.76 -19.62
N GLN A 252 -3.17 -2.76 -18.29
CA GLN A 252 -4.06 -1.96 -17.47
C GLN A 252 -3.47 -0.55 -17.31
N LEU A 253 -4.30 0.48 -17.45
CA LEU A 253 -3.88 1.84 -17.12
C LEU A 253 -3.52 1.89 -15.63
N LYS A 254 -2.40 2.54 -15.29
CA LYS A 254 -1.97 2.70 -13.90
C LYS A 254 -1.92 4.16 -13.46
N PHE A 255 -1.28 5.00 -14.26
CA PHE A 255 -1.16 6.43 -14.00
C PHE A 255 -1.42 7.21 -15.28
N TRP A 256 -2.15 8.32 -15.15
CA TRP A 256 -2.26 9.33 -16.19
C TRP A 256 -2.19 10.71 -15.55
N ILE A 257 -1.08 11.43 -15.77
CA ILE A 257 -0.79 12.72 -15.13
C ILE A 257 -0.66 13.77 -16.22
N ARG A 258 -1.31 14.93 -16.03
CA ARG A 258 -1.30 16.05 -16.96
C ARG A 258 -0.98 17.34 -16.20
N GLY A 259 -0.03 18.11 -16.73
CA GLY A 259 0.30 19.42 -16.22
C GLY A 259 0.66 20.39 -17.34
N THR A 260 1.02 21.61 -16.95
CA THR A 260 1.29 22.72 -17.87
C THR A 260 2.54 22.51 -18.74
N LYS A 261 3.51 21.70 -18.30
CA LYS A 261 4.76 21.43 -19.04
C LYS A 261 4.79 20.08 -19.75
N GLY A 262 3.99 19.12 -19.28
CA GLY A 262 4.05 17.76 -19.80
C GLY A 262 2.96 16.85 -19.26
N SER A 263 2.92 15.64 -19.82
CA SER A 263 2.01 14.57 -19.44
C SER A 263 2.74 13.24 -19.39
N TYR A 264 2.32 12.39 -18.47
CA TYR A 264 2.87 11.05 -18.30
C TYR A 264 1.74 10.03 -18.26
N ILE A 265 1.86 8.97 -19.05
CA ILE A 265 0.94 7.84 -19.03
C ILE A 265 1.71 6.55 -18.81
N LYS A 266 1.28 5.74 -17.84
CA LYS A 266 1.87 4.43 -17.55
C LYS A 266 0.80 3.35 -17.54
N PHE A 267 1.13 2.27 -18.23
CA PHE A 267 0.41 1.01 -18.17
C PHE A 267 1.19 -0.01 -17.34
N GLN A 268 0.49 -1.04 -16.86
CA GLN A 268 1.07 -2.21 -16.23
C GLN A 268 0.57 -3.47 -16.94
N GLN A 269 1.38 -4.53 -16.91
CA GLN A 269 1.01 -5.80 -17.53
C GLN A 269 -0.25 -6.41 -16.89
N ARG A 270 -0.40 -6.23 -15.58
CA ARG A 270 -1.53 -6.67 -14.75
C ARG A 270 -1.83 -5.57 -13.73
N SER A 271 -2.78 -5.82 -12.82
CA SER A 271 -3.06 -4.91 -11.69
C SER A 271 -1.97 -4.87 -10.62
N THR A 272 -1.06 -5.85 -10.64
CA THR A 272 0.01 -6.04 -9.67
C THR A 272 1.32 -5.45 -10.17
N CYS A 273 2.14 -4.94 -9.26
CA CYS A 273 3.49 -4.53 -9.61
C CYS A 273 4.42 -5.75 -9.72
N PRO A 274 5.59 -5.64 -10.39
CA PRO A 274 6.53 -6.76 -10.55
C PRO A 274 6.96 -7.42 -9.23
N GLN A 275 7.04 -6.65 -8.13
CA GLN A 275 7.41 -7.18 -6.82
C GLN A 275 6.38 -8.18 -6.30
N GLU A 276 5.09 -7.87 -6.45
CA GLU A 276 3.99 -8.72 -6.00
C GLU A 276 3.97 -10.04 -6.77
N GLU A 277 4.16 -9.97 -8.09
CA GLU A 277 4.18 -11.13 -8.98
C GLU A 277 5.36 -12.06 -8.69
N GLN A 278 6.55 -11.48 -8.53
CA GLN A 278 7.78 -12.24 -8.28
C GLN A 278 7.78 -12.88 -6.89
N ILE A 279 7.26 -12.19 -5.87
CA ILE A 279 7.05 -12.78 -4.54
C ILE A 279 6.05 -13.93 -4.59
N ALA A 280 4.94 -13.78 -5.31
CA ALA A 280 3.96 -14.85 -5.47
C ALA A 280 4.54 -16.09 -6.17
N GLN A 281 5.59 -15.91 -6.98
CA GLN A 281 6.37 -16.97 -7.62
C GLN A 281 7.52 -17.52 -6.75
N GLY A 282 7.70 -16.98 -5.54
CA GLY A 282 8.74 -17.40 -4.60
C GLY A 282 10.14 -16.84 -4.89
N LYS A 283 10.24 -15.77 -5.69
CA LYS A 283 11.52 -15.08 -5.94
C LYS A 283 12.02 -14.38 -4.68
N ASP A 284 13.32 -14.47 -4.43
CA ASP A 284 13.97 -13.83 -3.29
C ASP A 284 13.99 -12.29 -3.47
N PRO A 285 13.59 -11.50 -2.46
CA PRO A 285 13.74 -10.04 -2.46
C PRO A 285 15.17 -9.54 -2.69
N LEU A 286 16.20 -10.34 -2.39
CA LEU A 286 17.61 -10.02 -2.57
C LEU A 286 18.13 -10.33 -3.99
N ASP A 287 17.32 -10.97 -4.82
CA ASP A 287 17.70 -11.30 -6.19
C ASP A 287 17.99 -10.00 -6.99
N PRO A 288 19.15 -9.92 -7.71
CA PRO A 288 19.53 -8.73 -8.48
C PRO A 288 18.54 -8.34 -9.58
N ASP A 289 17.62 -9.20 -9.97
CA ASP A 289 16.54 -8.96 -10.94
C ASP A 289 15.15 -8.81 -10.26
N PHE A 290 15.08 -8.75 -8.92
CA PHE A 290 13.83 -8.51 -8.19
C PHE A 290 13.26 -7.11 -8.48
N ALA A 291 11.97 -6.98 -8.76
CA ALA A 291 11.31 -5.74 -9.19
C ALA A 291 11.74 -5.20 -10.57
N ALA A 292 12.52 -5.95 -11.36
CA ALA A 292 12.83 -5.56 -12.74
C ALA A 292 11.55 -5.52 -13.59
N GLU A 293 11.42 -4.49 -14.43
CA GLU A 293 10.30 -4.29 -15.33
C GLU A 293 10.82 -4.20 -16.77
N SER A 294 10.08 -4.75 -17.73
CA SER A 294 10.40 -4.66 -19.16
C SER A 294 10.32 -3.21 -19.65
N GLU A 295 11.22 -2.81 -20.55
CA GLU A 295 11.20 -1.50 -21.21
C GLU A 295 9.88 -1.20 -21.92
N GLN A 296 9.15 -2.24 -22.34
CA GLN A 296 7.84 -2.11 -22.99
C GLN A 296 6.77 -1.50 -22.05
N LEU A 297 6.94 -1.68 -20.74
CA LEU A 297 6.02 -1.18 -19.71
C LEU A 297 6.46 0.17 -19.12
N CYS A 298 7.58 0.72 -19.59
CA CYS A 298 7.98 2.08 -19.28
C CYS A 298 6.87 3.06 -19.71
N GLY A 299 6.58 4.02 -18.83
CA GLY A 299 5.59 5.03 -19.10
C GLY A 299 6.05 5.99 -20.20
N THR A 300 5.11 6.54 -20.95
CA THR A 300 5.40 7.54 -21.97
C THR A 300 5.34 8.93 -21.34
N LEU A 301 6.45 9.68 -21.45
CA LEU A 301 6.54 11.09 -21.07
C LEU A 301 6.49 11.97 -22.32
N THR A 302 5.54 12.90 -22.34
CA THR A 302 5.39 13.89 -23.41
C THR A 302 5.50 15.30 -22.83
N THR A 303 6.38 16.14 -23.36
CA THR A 303 6.63 17.51 -22.86
C THR A 303 6.63 18.53 -24.01
N TYR A 304 6.39 19.80 -23.67
CA TYR A 304 6.47 20.92 -24.63
C TYR A 304 7.93 21.25 -24.99
N ASP A 305 8.77 21.35 -23.96
CA ASP A 305 10.22 21.55 -24.08
C ASP A 305 10.96 20.22 -23.84
N GLU A 306 12.20 20.12 -24.32
CA GLU A 306 13.03 18.94 -24.09
C GLU A 306 13.30 18.80 -22.58
N PHE A 307 12.90 17.65 -22.01
CA PHE A 307 13.08 17.35 -20.59
C PHE A 307 14.32 16.48 -20.37
N ASP A 308 14.53 15.47 -21.22
CA ASP A 308 15.71 14.60 -21.16
C ASP A 308 16.03 14.05 -22.56
N SER A 309 17.14 14.54 -23.13
CA SER A 309 17.61 14.20 -24.48
C SER A 309 18.04 12.74 -24.65
N SER A 310 18.26 12.00 -23.55
CA SER A 310 18.64 10.59 -23.61
C SER A 310 17.44 9.65 -23.84
N ILE A 311 16.23 10.10 -23.52
CA ILE A 311 15.01 9.28 -23.59
C ILE A 311 13.93 9.87 -24.49
N GLN A 312 13.97 11.18 -24.77
CA GLN A 312 13.00 11.85 -25.61
C GLN A 312 13.54 12.13 -27.01
N ARG A 313 12.63 12.11 -27.97
CA ARG A 313 12.84 12.62 -29.32
C ARG A 313 11.76 13.62 -29.66
N PHE A 314 12.08 14.61 -30.48
CA PHE A 314 11.07 15.49 -31.04
C PHE A 314 10.23 14.72 -32.06
N ASP A 315 8.91 14.76 -31.90
CA ASP A 315 7.95 14.15 -32.81
C ASP A 315 7.28 15.24 -33.66
N ASP A 316 7.61 15.27 -34.95
CA ASP A 316 7.12 16.29 -35.89
C ASP A 316 5.59 16.30 -36.05
N ASN A 317 4.92 15.17 -35.81
CA ASN A 317 3.47 15.10 -35.93
C ASN A 317 2.76 15.80 -34.77
N SER A 318 3.16 15.51 -33.53
CA SER A 318 2.60 16.14 -32.33
C SER A 318 3.21 17.50 -32.02
N GLN A 319 4.36 17.83 -32.61
CA GLN A 319 5.19 19.00 -32.26
C GLN A 319 5.57 18.99 -30.78
N ARG A 320 5.92 17.82 -30.24
CA ARG A 320 6.25 17.61 -28.81
C ARG A 320 7.48 16.72 -28.66
N TRP A 321 8.09 16.77 -27.48
CA TRP A 321 9.14 15.83 -27.07
C TRP A 321 8.50 14.61 -26.44
N VAL A 322 8.75 13.43 -27.00
CA VAL A 322 8.11 12.17 -26.59
C VAL A 322 9.17 11.11 -26.32
N GLY A 323 9.05 10.42 -25.19
CA GLY A 323 10.01 9.40 -24.77
C GLY A 323 9.43 8.35 -23.84
N LYS A 324 10.07 7.18 -23.78
CA LYS A 324 9.80 6.15 -22.78
C LYS A 324 10.66 6.42 -21.56
N TYR A 325 10.05 6.81 -20.45
CA TYR A 325 10.76 7.11 -19.22
C TYR A 325 11.06 5.82 -18.45
N PRO A 326 12.34 5.47 -18.18
CA PRO A 326 12.70 4.28 -17.45
C PRO A 326 12.01 4.22 -16.08
N THR A 327 11.29 3.13 -15.81
CA THR A 327 10.61 2.96 -14.52
C THR A 327 11.65 2.83 -13.41
N VAL A 328 11.56 3.70 -12.40
CA VAL A 328 12.34 3.59 -11.15
C VAL A 328 12.08 2.21 -10.54
N ARG A 329 13.14 1.50 -10.16
CA ARG A 329 13.01 0.15 -9.61
C ARG A 329 12.26 0.19 -8.27
N GLY A 330 11.19 -0.61 -8.17
CA GLY A 330 10.41 -0.75 -6.94
C GLY A 330 11.23 -1.42 -5.84
N ARG A 331 11.04 -0.99 -4.58
CA ARG A 331 11.81 -1.51 -3.44
C ARG A 331 10.99 -1.54 -2.15
N TRP A 332 10.13 -2.55 -1.98
CA TRP A 332 9.37 -2.77 -0.73
C TRP A 332 10.28 -3.00 0.47
N MET A 333 11.48 -3.56 0.27
CA MET A 333 12.50 -3.69 1.31
C MET A 333 12.90 -2.33 1.91
N GLN A 334 12.86 -1.25 1.12
CA GLN A 334 13.16 0.09 1.59
C GLN A 334 12.19 0.56 2.68
N LEU A 335 10.93 0.09 2.67
CA LEU A 335 9.97 0.41 3.75
C LEU A 335 10.52 -0.02 5.11
N TYR A 336 11.03 -1.25 5.21
CA TYR A 336 11.62 -1.76 6.44
C TYR A 336 12.95 -1.08 6.76
N GLN A 337 13.78 -0.77 5.77
CA GLN A 337 15.00 0.00 6.03
C GLN A 337 14.69 1.39 6.59
N ASP A 338 13.66 2.07 6.08
CA ASP A 338 13.21 3.37 6.58
C ASP A 338 12.66 3.26 8.01
N VAL A 339 11.98 2.17 8.35
CA VAL A 339 11.55 1.89 9.72
C VAL A 339 12.74 1.63 10.64
N ALA A 340 13.74 0.86 10.21
CA ALA A 340 14.95 0.61 10.98
C ALA A 340 15.72 1.92 11.24
N ASP A 341 15.83 2.79 10.23
CA ASP A 341 16.47 4.08 10.36
C ASP A 341 15.70 5.01 11.31
N ALA A 342 14.37 5.01 11.27
CA ALA A 342 13.55 5.77 12.19
C ALA A 342 13.64 5.25 13.64
N LEU A 343 13.65 3.93 13.86
CA LEU A 343 13.85 3.33 15.18
C LEU A 343 15.23 3.65 15.77
N ASN A 344 16.24 3.78 14.92
CA ASN A 344 17.59 4.18 15.30
C ASN A 344 17.80 5.71 15.34
N GLY A 345 16.75 6.50 15.15
CA GLY A 345 16.80 7.97 15.22
C GLY A 345 17.56 8.65 14.07
N LYS A 346 17.75 7.97 12.93
CA LYS A 346 18.46 8.51 11.76
C LYS A 346 17.56 9.32 10.82
N SER A 347 16.25 9.03 10.79
CA SER A 347 15.29 9.66 9.88
C SER A 347 13.88 9.70 10.46
N GLU A 348 13.00 10.48 9.84
CA GLU A 348 11.56 10.39 10.10
C GLU A 348 10.93 9.24 9.30
N LEU A 349 9.80 8.73 9.79
CA LEU A 349 8.99 7.77 9.05
C LEU A 349 8.43 8.37 7.75
N PRO A 350 8.61 7.71 6.59
CA PRO A 350 8.03 8.14 5.32
C PRO A 350 6.53 7.81 5.20
N VAL A 351 6.04 6.84 5.97
CA VAL A 351 4.61 6.53 6.10
C VAL A 351 4.17 6.95 7.50
N LYS A 352 3.54 8.12 7.60
CA LYS A 352 3.04 8.66 8.87
C LYS A 352 1.66 8.07 9.16
N ALA A 353 1.43 7.57 10.37
CA ALA A 353 0.16 6.97 10.74
C ALA A 353 -1.02 7.96 10.60
N ASP A 354 -0.79 9.25 10.84
CA ASP A 354 -1.79 10.32 10.64
C ASP A 354 -2.26 10.41 9.17
N GLU A 355 -1.36 10.24 8.19
CA GLU A 355 -1.71 10.23 6.76
C GLU A 355 -2.55 9.01 6.40
N VAL A 356 -2.22 7.85 6.98
CA VAL A 356 -2.95 6.60 6.77
C VAL A 356 -4.35 6.67 7.36
N ARG A 357 -4.50 7.31 8.54
CA ARG A 357 -5.80 7.62 9.12
C ARG A 357 -6.61 8.55 8.23
N ASP A 358 -5.98 9.57 7.66
CA ASP A 358 -6.65 10.46 6.71
C ASP A 358 -7.12 9.69 5.46
N VAL A 359 -6.37 8.69 4.97
CA VAL A 359 -6.82 7.81 3.88
C VAL A 359 -8.06 6.99 4.28
N LEU A 360 -8.14 6.49 5.51
CA LEU A 360 -9.37 5.83 6.00
C LEU A 360 -10.54 6.83 6.04
N ARG A 361 -10.29 8.06 6.50
CA ARG A 361 -11.30 9.12 6.50
C ARG A 361 -11.78 9.45 5.10
N LEU A 362 -10.87 9.47 4.12
CA LEU A 362 -11.20 9.67 2.72
C LEU A 362 -12.12 8.57 2.18
N ILE A 363 -11.91 7.31 2.57
CA ILE A 363 -12.78 6.18 2.19
C ILE A 363 -14.18 6.33 2.81
N GLU A 364 -14.27 6.75 4.07
CA GLU A 364 -15.55 7.04 4.73
C GLU A 364 -16.31 8.17 4.01
N LEU A 365 -15.63 9.27 3.68
CA LEU A 365 -16.20 10.39 2.93
C LEU A 365 -16.65 9.97 1.52
N ALA A 366 -15.91 9.07 0.88
CA ALA A 366 -16.30 8.51 -0.42
C ALA A 366 -17.58 7.66 -0.30
N ARG A 367 -17.71 6.82 0.73
CA ARG A 367 -18.98 6.10 0.99
C ARG A 367 -20.13 7.08 1.23
N GLU A 368 -19.94 8.06 2.11
CA GLU A 368 -20.96 9.08 2.41
C GLU A 368 -21.38 9.83 1.13
N SER A 369 -20.43 10.16 0.26
CA SER A 369 -20.70 10.82 -1.02
C SER A 369 -21.55 9.96 -1.94
N HIS A 370 -21.22 8.68 -2.05
CA HIS A 370 -21.97 7.73 -2.88
C HIS A 370 -23.41 7.57 -2.39
N GLU A 371 -23.61 7.39 -1.08
CA GLU A 371 -24.93 7.20 -0.47
C GLU A 371 -25.83 8.43 -0.60
N LYS A 372 -25.25 9.63 -0.43
CA LYS A 372 -26.00 10.89 -0.55
C LYS A 372 -26.17 11.39 -1.98
N GLY A 373 -25.41 10.84 -2.94
CA GLY A 373 -25.35 11.35 -4.30
C GLY A 373 -24.83 12.79 -4.39
N ALA A 374 -23.90 13.17 -3.49
CA ALA A 374 -23.45 14.55 -3.33
C ALA A 374 -21.95 14.64 -3.06
N THR A 375 -21.35 15.79 -3.39
CA THR A 375 -19.96 16.12 -3.02
C THR A 375 -19.88 16.41 -1.52
N ILE A 376 -18.97 15.73 -0.83
CA ILE A 376 -18.78 15.89 0.62
C ILE A 376 -17.49 16.67 0.88
N ALA A 377 -17.60 17.77 1.61
CA ALA A 377 -16.44 18.55 2.04
C ALA A 377 -15.66 17.81 3.13
N TRP A 378 -14.33 17.94 3.10
CA TRP A 378 -13.46 17.49 4.18
C TRP A 378 -13.69 18.41 5.39
N LYS A 379 -14.43 17.92 6.39
CA LYS A 379 -14.71 18.65 7.63
C LYS A 379 -13.63 18.43 8.67
#